data_AF-A0A1I5M9F6-F1
#
_entry.id   AF-A0A1I5M9F6-F1
#
_cell.length_a   1.000
_cell.length_b   1.000
_cell.length_c   1.000
_cell.angle_alpha   90.00
_cell.angle_beta   90.00
_cell.angle_gamma   90.00
#
_symmetry.space_group_name_H-M   'P 1'
#
loop_
_entity.id
_entity.type
_entity.pdbx_description
1 polymer ?
#
loop_
_entity_poly.entity_id
_entity_poly.type
_entity_poly.pdbx_seq_one_letter_code
_entity_poly.pdbx_strand_id
1 'polypeptide(L)'
;MKERLNKSIKKMTTWQRRFILLAVINGVLLVTFFVFLLATPPVSDTLPNPTYQEEAGAKFTVETTKHDLNDLINTYINQVLKTNQANFDVTVDEDIVLNGELLAFGVPIPLRVTMDPVVMANGDLVLKMNDLSLGLLDLPRGRILHYINRQVETPDWLYFDSENEQIYLAVTSIEVDSNLRFRVDALDLSTDAIIFTFTVPKSGVDQDATSFDN
;
A
#
# COMPACT_ATOMS: atom_id res chain seq x y z
N MET A 1 10.80 -55.20 33.10
CA MET A 1 10.80 -54.47 31.80
C MET A 1 10.89 -52.95 31.96
N LYS A 2 10.40 -52.35 33.06
CA LYS A 2 10.50 -50.89 33.32
C LYS A 2 11.89 -50.37 33.74
N GLU A 3 12.81 -51.22 34.23
CA GLU A 3 14.15 -50.76 34.66
C GLU A 3 15.15 -50.46 33.52
N ARG A 4 14.92 -50.98 32.32
CA ARG A 4 15.83 -50.76 31.18
C ARG A 4 15.63 -49.42 30.48
N LEU A 5 14.49 -48.76 30.70
CA LEU A 5 14.22 -47.42 30.15
C LEU A 5 14.88 -46.30 30.98
N ASN A 6 15.26 -46.54 32.23
CA ASN A 6 15.82 -45.50 33.11
C ASN A 6 17.37 -45.40 33.04
N LYS A 7 18.05 -46.36 32.39
CA LYS A 7 19.51 -46.43 32.36
C LYS A 7 20.14 -45.77 31.12
N SER A 8 19.38 -44.93 30.41
CA SER A 8 19.89 -44.11 29.29
C SER A 8 19.80 -42.60 29.53
N ILE A 9 19.50 -42.15 30.77
CA ILE A 9 19.81 -40.79 31.21
C ILE A 9 21.30 -40.77 31.63
N LYS A 10 22.15 -41.18 30.69
CA LYS A 10 23.59 -41.36 30.82
C LYS A 10 24.22 -39.96 30.87
N LYS A 11 24.97 -39.70 31.95
CA LYS A 11 25.76 -38.48 32.27
C LYS A 11 26.01 -37.56 31.05
N MET A 12 25.09 -36.65 30.77
CA MET A 12 25.42 -35.49 29.96
C MET A 12 26.44 -34.65 30.72
N THR A 13 27.56 -34.30 30.08
CA THR A 13 28.54 -33.40 30.67
C THR A 13 27.92 -32.01 30.88
N THR A 14 28.45 -31.23 31.82
CA THR A 14 27.95 -29.89 32.13
C THR A 14 27.89 -28.99 30.89
N TRP A 15 28.85 -29.15 29.96
CA TRP A 15 28.86 -28.43 28.69
C TRP A 15 27.73 -28.87 27.74
N GLN A 16 27.46 -30.17 27.61
CA GLN A 16 26.34 -30.66 26.78
C GLN A 16 24.99 -30.17 27.32
N ARG A 17 24.81 -30.07 28.64
CA ARG A 17 23.60 -29.49 29.24
C ARG A 17 23.45 -28.01 28.93
N ARG A 18 24.54 -27.24 29.03
CA ARG A 18 24.53 -25.81 28.68
C ARG A 18 24.25 -25.59 27.20
N PHE A 19 24.78 -26.45 26.32
CA PHE A 19 24.49 -26.40 24.90
C PHE A 19 23.03 -26.71 24.59
N ILE A 20 22.44 -27.76 25.18
CA ILE A 20 21.03 -28.06 25.01
C ILE A 20 20.14 -26.96 25.59
N LEU A 21 20.50 -26.41 26.76
CA LEU A 21 19.77 -25.27 27.33
C LEU A 21 19.80 -24.06 26.40
N LEU A 22 20.97 -23.73 25.84
CA LEU A 22 21.11 -22.64 24.88
C LEU A 22 20.31 -22.91 23.59
N ALA A 23 20.33 -24.15 23.09
CA ALA A 23 19.55 -24.55 21.92
C ALA A 23 18.03 -24.44 22.17
N VAL A 24 17.56 -24.84 23.35
CA VAL A 24 16.15 -24.69 23.75
C VAL A 24 15.78 -23.21 23.85
N ILE A 25 16.63 -22.38 24.45
CA ILE A 25 16.38 -20.93 24.54
C ILE A 25 16.31 -20.30 23.14
N ASN A 26 17.25 -20.61 22.25
CA ASN A 26 17.22 -20.11 20.88
C ASN A 26 16.00 -20.63 20.10
N GLY A 27 15.62 -21.90 20.31
CA GLY A 27 14.42 -22.48 19.72
C GLY A 27 13.16 -21.77 20.19
N VAL A 28 13.03 -21.51 21.50
CA VAL A 28 11.91 -20.74 22.06
C VAL A 28 11.90 -19.32 21.53
N LEU A 29 13.05 -18.65 21.42
CA LEU A 29 13.14 -17.30 20.85
C LEU A 29 12.72 -17.27 19.38
N LEU A 30 13.17 -18.23 18.56
CA LEU A 30 12.76 -18.35 17.16
C LEU A 30 11.25 -18.59 17.05
N VAL A 31 10.71 -19.54 17.79
CA VAL A 31 9.26 -19.83 17.77
C VAL A 31 8.47 -18.60 18.21
N THR A 32 8.90 -17.92 19.27
CA THR A 32 8.24 -16.70 19.77
C THR A 32 8.29 -15.58 18.73
N PHE A 33 9.43 -15.40 18.05
CA PHE A 33 9.58 -14.44 16.98
C PHE A 33 8.63 -14.73 15.80
N PHE A 34 8.56 -15.98 15.34
CA PHE A 34 7.63 -16.38 14.29
C PHE A 34 6.16 -16.22 14.70
N VAL A 35 5.81 -16.59 15.93
CA VAL A 35 4.46 -16.39 16.46
C VAL A 35 4.13 -14.89 16.52
N PHE A 36 5.05 -14.04 16.99
CA PHE A 36 4.84 -12.60 17.02
C PHE A 36 4.64 -12.03 15.60
N LEU A 37 5.42 -12.49 14.64
CA LEU A 37 5.36 -12.07 13.24
C LEU A 37 4.04 -12.49 12.56
N LEU A 38 3.48 -13.64 12.93
CA LEU A 38 2.22 -14.14 12.36
C LEU A 38 0.97 -13.67 13.13
N ALA A 39 1.07 -13.46 14.44
CA ALA A 39 -0.11 -13.22 15.30
C ALA A 39 -0.43 -11.74 15.53
N THR A 40 0.50 -10.81 15.30
CA THR A 40 0.16 -9.38 15.37
C THR A 40 -0.50 -8.93 14.05
N PRO A 41 -1.64 -8.24 14.07
CA PRO A 41 -2.26 -7.77 12.84
C PRO A 41 -1.39 -6.66 12.19
N PRO A 42 -1.35 -6.56 10.86
CA PRO A 42 -0.83 -5.36 10.20
C PRO A 42 -1.70 -4.16 10.57
N VAL A 43 -1.10 -2.98 10.71
CA VAL A 43 -1.84 -1.74 10.94
C VAL A 43 -2.16 -1.11 9.58
N SER A 44 -3.45 -0.87 9.32
CA SER A 44 -3.96 -0.10 8.18
C SER A 44 -4.08 1.38 8.54
N ASP A 45 -4.04 2.23 7.51
CA ASP A 45 -4.48 3.61 7.65
C ASP A 45 -6.00 3.68 7.85
N THR A 46 -6.46 4.73 8.54
CA THR A 46 -7.89 5.00 8.65
C THR A 46 -8.41 5.54 7.33
N LEU A 47 -9.23 4.75 6.64
CA LEU A 47 -9.82 5.18 5.38
C LEU A 47 -10.75 6.38 5.59
N PRO A 48 -10.74 7.37 4.68
CA PRO A 48 -11.65 8.49 4.76
C PRO A 48 -13.09 8.03 4.53
N ASN A 49 -14.05 8.71 5.16
CA ASN A 49 -15.44 8.53 4.79
C ASN A 49 -15.65 9.14 3.40
N PRO A 50 -16.19 8.37 2.43
CA PRO A 50 -16.40 8.88 1.08
C PRO A 50 -17.37 10.06 1.14
N THR A 51 -16.85 11.26 0.90
CA THR A 51 -17.63 12.49 0.91
C THR A 51 -17.75 12.97 -0.52
N TYR A 52 -18.70 12.40 -1.27
CA TYR A 52 -18.99 12.88 -2.62
C TYR A 52 -20.21 13.81 -2.59
N GLN A 53 -19.99 15.06 -2.96
CA GLN A 53 -21.07 15.97 -3.32
C GLN A 53 -20.93 16.29 -4.81
N GLU A 54 -22.00 16.04 -5.57
CA GLU A 54 -22.04 16.42 -6.98
C GLU A 54 -22.14 17.95 -7.07
N GLU A 55 -20.99 18.60 -7.22
CA GLU A 55 -20.91 20.05 -7.34
C GLU A 55 -21.32 20.50 -8.75
N ALA A 56 -22.22 21.48 -8.83
CA ALA A 56 -22.61 22.08 -10.10
C ALA A 56 -21.44 22.90 -10.68
N GLY A 57 -21.09 22.62 -11.94
CA GLY A 57 -19.91 23.20 -12.56
C GLY A 57 -19.76 22.83 -14.03
N ALA A 58 -18.72 23.38 -14.66
CA ALA A 58 -18.30 22.95 -15.99
C ALA A 58 -17.59 21.60 -15.87
N LYS A 59 -18.04 20.60 -16.61
CA LYS A 59 -17.48 19.25 -16.63
C LYS A 59 -16.70 19.01 -17.92
N PHE A 60 -15.49 18.50 -17.79
CA PHE A 60 -14.64 18.09 -18.91
C PHE A 60 -14.36 16.60 -18.74
N THR A 61 -14.73 15.81 -19.73
CA THR A 61 -14.43 14.38 -19.76
C THR A 61 -13.25 14.17 -20.68
N VAL A 62 -12.23 13.49 -20.17
CA VAL A 62 -11.01 13.14 -20.90
C VAL A 62 -10.95 11.63 -20.99
N GLU A 63 -10.85 11.14 -22.22
CA GLU A 63 -10.57 9.75 -22.52
C GLU A 63 -9.09 9.63 -22.87
N THR A 64 -8.43 8.60 -22.33
CA THR A 64 -6.99 8.38 -22.52
C THR A 64 -6.69 6.91 -22.77
N THR A 65 -5.44 6.63 -23.14
CA THR A 65 -4.96 5.26 -23.39
C THR A 65 -4.11 4.76 -22.22
N LYS A 66 -3.94 3.43 -22.12
CA LYS A 66 -3.04 2.79 -21.17
C LYS A 66 -1.62 3.33 -21.28
N HIS A 67 -1.15 3.60 -22.50
CA HIS A 67 0.18 4.13 -22.74
C HIS A 67 0.34 5.54 -22.14
N ASP A 68 -0.60 6.43 -22.42
CA ASP A 68 -0.58 7.80 -21.88
C ASP A 68 -0.72 7.81 -20.35
N LEU A 69 -1.58 6.93 -19.79
CA LEU A 69 -1.72 6.76 -18.35
C LEU A 69 -0.41 6.24 -17.73
N ASN A 70 0.23 5.27 -18.36
CA ASN A 70 1.50 4.72 -17.90
C ASN A 70 2.58 5.82 -17.83
N ASP A 71 2.69 6.64 -18.87
CA ASP A 71 3.65 7.74 -18.94
C ASP A 71 3.34 8.82 -17.90
N LEU A 72 2.06 9.13 -17.69
CA LEU A 72 1.62 10.06 -16.65
C LEU A 72 2.03 9.56 -15.27
N ILE A 73 1.75 8.29 -14.94
CA ILE A 73 2.11 7.71 -13.64
C ILE A 73 3.62 7.76 -13.43
N ASN A 74 4.42 7.30 -14.40
CA ASN A 74 5.87 7.26 -14.27
C ASN A 74 6.51 8.66 -14.15
N THR A 75 5.87 9.69 -14.71
CA THR A 75 6.32 11.09 -14.58
C THR A 75 6.21 11.59 -13.13
N TYR A 76 5.20 11.15 -12.39
CA TYR A 76 4.88 11.69 -11.06
C TYR A 76 5.12 10.71 -9.91
N ILE A 77 5.27 9.40 -10.16
CA ILE A 77 5.34 8.39 -9.09
C ILE A 77 6.46 8.65 -8.08
N ASN A 78 7.63 9.09 -8.55
CA ASN A 78 8.77 9.40 -7.69
C ASN A 78 8.60 10.73 -6.91
N GLN A 79 7.69 11.61 -7.35
CA GLN A 79 7.32 12.83 -6.62
C GLN A 79 6.24 12.57 -5.57
N VAL A 80 5.37 11.59 -5.85
CA VAL A 80 4.28 11.15 -4.96
C VAL A 80 4.81 10.26 -3.85
N LEU A 81 5.59 9.23 -4.20
CA LEU A 81 6.20 8.28 -3.27
C LEU A 81 7.59 8.78 -2.86
N LYS A 82 7.62 9.81 -2.01
CA LYS A 82 8.88 10.43 -1.60
C LYS A 82 9.66 9.46 -0.72
N THR A 83 10.82 9.08 -1.19
CA THR A 83 11.77 8.29 -0.42
C THR A 83 13.18 8.66 -0.80
N ASN A 84 14.07 8.65 0.19
CA ASN A 84 15.44 9.13 0.02
C ASN A 84 16.31 8.19 -0.83
N GLN A 85 15.85 6.96 -1.14
CA GLN A 85 16.71 5.89 -1.67
C GLN A 85 16.04 4.86 -2.60
N ALA A 86 14.87 5.14 -3.17
CA ALA A 86 14.23 4.20 -4.10
C ALA A 86 13.68 4.88 -5.34
N ASN A 87 13.89 4.23 -6.49
CA ASN A 87 13.20 4.55 -7.73
C ASN A 87 12.05 3.57 -7.89
N PHE A 88 10.88 4.09 -8.25
CA PHE A 88 9.73 3.28 -8.61
C PHE A 88 9.44 3.44 -10.10
N ASP A 89 9.05 2.33 -10.72
CA ASP A 89 8.47 2.28 -12.05
C ASP A 89 7.12 1.59 -11.99
N VAL A 90 6.22 2.01 -12.87
CA VAL A 90 4.89 1.42 -13.04
C VAL A 90 4.75 0.98 -14.49
N THR A 91 4.17 -0.19 -14.69
CA THR A 91 3.73 -0.69 -15.99
C THR A 91 2.23 -0.93 -15.94
N VAL A 92 1.47 -0.28 -16.83
CA VAL A 92 0.02 -0.48 -16.97
C VAL A 92 -0.23 -1.31 -18.22
N ASP A 93 -0.67 -2.56 -18.06
CA ASP A 93 -1.06 -3.42 -19.18
C ASP A 93 -2.40 -4.16 -18.95
N GLU A 94 -2.39 -5.46 -18.67
CA GLU A 94 -3.60 -6.18 -18.21
C GLU A 94 -3.86 -5.91 -16.73
N ASP A 95 -2.78 -5.76 -15.98
CA ASP A 95 -2.69 -5.40 -14.57
C ASP A 95 -1.80 -4.15 -14.41
N ILE A 96 -1.79 -3.57 -13.20
CA ILE A 96 -0.87 -2.51 -12.83
C ILE A 96 0.29 -3.15 -12.06
N VAL A 97 1.48 -3.14 -12.64
CA VAL A 97 2.69 -3.66 -12.00
C VAL A 97 3.57 -2.51 -11.55
N LEU A 98 3.86 -2.45 -10.26
CA LEU A 98 4.84 -1.53 -9.67
C LEU A 98 6.11 -2.30 -9.34
N ASN A 99 7.24 -1.84 -9.86
CA ASN A 99 8.56 -2.32 -9.46
C ASN A 99 9.35 -1.21 -8.77
N GLY A 100 10.28 -1.61 -7.91
CA GLY A 100 11.21 -0.69 -7.27
C GLY A 100 12.14 -1.42 -6.33
N GLU A 101 12.81 -0.67 -5.48
CA GLU A 101 13.69 -1.23 -4.44
C GLU A 101 13.33 -0.60 -3.10
N LEU A 102 13.33 -1.37 -2.02
CA LEU A 102 13.15 -0.83 -0.68
C LEU A 102 14.29 -1.30 0.21
N LEU A 103 14.78 -0.40 1.06
CA LEU A 103 15.75 -0.77 2.08
C LEU A 103 15.07 -1.61 3.16
N ALA A 104 15.45 -2.88 3.26
CA ALA A 104 15.09 -3.73 4.38
C ALA A 104 16.35 -4.32 5.01
N PHE A 105 16.44 -4.26 6.34
CA PHE A 105 17.65 -4.68 7.09
C PHE A 105 18.94 -3.97 6.65
N GLY A 106 18.84 -2.75 6.11
CA GLY A 106 19.98 -1.97 5.63
C GLY A 106 20.52 -2.39 4.26
N VAL A 107 19.78 -3.22 3.52
CA VAL A 107 20.13 -3.68 2.17
C VAL A 107 18.97 -3.34 1.21
N PRO A 108 19.22 -2.88 -0.02
CA PRO A 108 18.16 -2.71 -1.02
C PRO A 108 17.62 -4.08 -1.43
N ILE A 109 16.30 -4.25 -1.30
CA ILE A 109 15.59 -5.47 -1.69
C ILE A 109 14.61 -5.11 -2.81
N PRO A 110 14.55 -5.88 -3.91
CA PRO A 110 13.62 -5.61 -5.00
C PRO A 110 12.17 -5.79 -4.52
N LEU A 111 11.33 -4.81 -4.82
CA LEU A 111 9.89 -4.80 -4.60
C LEU A 111 9.20 -5.02 -5.94
N ARG A 112 8.22 -5.92 -5.98
CA ARG A 112 7.28 -6.06 -7.10
C ARG A 112 5.87 -6.23 -6.57
N VAL A 113 4.97 -5.40 -7.05
CA VAL A 113 3.55 -5.39 -6.68
C VAL A 113 2.71 -5.48 -7.94
N THR A 114 1.74 -6.37 -7.97
CA THR A 114 0.76 -6.49 -9.04
C THR A 114 -0.61 -6.16 -8.48
N MET A 115 -1.32 -5.25 -9.13
CA MET A 115 -2.56 -4.64 -8.65
C MET A 115 -3.63 -4.58 -9.73
N ASP A 116 -4.88 -4.77 -9.32
CA ASP A 116 -6.06 -4.54 -10.15
C ASP A 116 -6.79 -3.26 -9.72
N PRO A 117 -7.09 -2.35 -10.66
CA PRO A 117 -7.87 -1.17 -10.37
C PRO A 117 -9.37 -1.47 -10.25
N VAL A 118 -10.01 -0.88 -9.23
CA VAL A 118 -11.46 -0.90 -9.05
C VAL A 118 -11.95 0.52 -8.80
N VAL A 119 -12.71 1.05 -9.76
CA VAL A 119 -13.35 2.37 -9.64
C VAL A 119 -14.54 2.28 -8.70
N MET A 120 -14.58 3.17 -7.71
CA MET A 120 -15.67 3.25 -6.75
C MET A 120 -16.79 4.16 -7.26
N ALA A 121 -18.00 3.99 -6.70
CA ALA A 121 -19.17 4.77 -7.12
C ALA A 121 -19.04 6.29 -6.88
N ASN A 122 -18.19 6.71 -5.95
CA ASN A 122 -17.85 8.12 -5.70
C ASN A 122 -16.76 8.67 -6.64
N GLY A 123 -16.17 7.82 -7.49
CA GLY A 123 -15.09 8.20 -8.40
C GLY A 123 -13.69 8.15 -7.80
N ASP A 124 -13.55 7.62 -6.58
CA ASP A 124 -12.26 7.21 -6.00
C ASP A 124 -11.81 5.87 -6.58
N LEU A 125 -10.56 5.49 -6.30
CA LEU A 125 -9.95 4.29 -6.86
C LEU A 125 -9.42 3.39 -5.74
N VAL A 126 -9.72 2.09 -5.84
CA VAL A 126 -9.10 1.06 -5.00
C VAL A 126 -8.21 0.19 -5.87
N LEU A 127 -6.95 0.04 -5.48
CA LEU A 127 -6.00 -0.88 -6.10
C LEU A 127 -5.91 -2.13 -5.23
N LYS A 128 -6.48 -3.24 -5.70
CA LYS A 128 -6.42 -4.53 -5.00
C LYS A 128 -5.12 -5.22 -5.35
N MET A 129 -4.34 -5.64 -4.36
CA MET A 129 -3.09 -6.34 -4.63
C MET A 129 -3.34 -7.81 -4.89
N ASN A 130 -2.97 -8.28 -6.07
CA ASN A 130 -3.01 -9.69 -6.43
C ASN A 130 -1.75 -10.41 -5.96
N ASP A 131 -0.60 -9.79 -6.22
CA ASP A 131 0.71 -10.32 -5.86
C ASP A 131 1.59 -9.22 -5.28
N LEU A 132 2.39 -9.57 -4.28
CA LEU A 132 3.29 -8.63 -3.60
C LEU A 132 4.50 -9.40 -3.10
N SER A 133 5.67 -9.02 -3.60
CA SER A 133 6.94 -9.63 -3.27
C SER A 133 7.97 -8.57 -2.88
N LEU A 134 8.70 -8.87 -1.79
CA LEU A 134 9.85 -8.10 -1.35
C LEU A 134 11.06 -9.04 -1.33
N GLY A 135 11.71 -9.17 -2.48
CA GLY A 135 12.79 -10.14 -2.71
C GLY A 135 12.32 -11.58 -2.56
N LEU A 136 13.07 -12.38 -1.80
CA LEU A 136 12.76 -13.80 -1.51
C LEU A 136 12.03 -13.98 -0.17
N LEU A 137 11.49 -12.90 0.40
CA LEU A 137 10.82 -12.96 1.70
C LEU A 137 9.41 -13.54 1.52
N ASP A 138 9.18 -14.71 2.13
CA ASP A 138 7.87 -15.34 2.19
C ASP A 138 7.06 -14.75 3.36
N LEU A 139 6.46 -13.58 3.13
CA LEU A 139 5.68 -12.84 4.13
C LEU A 139 4.24 -12.62 3.64
N PRO A 140 3.24 -12.58 4.55
CA PRO A 140 1.88 -12.20 4.17
C PRO A 140 1.84 -10.79 3.55
N ARG A 141 1.03 -10.59 2.51
CA ARG A 141 0.99 -9.34 1.74
C ARG A 141 0.68 -8.12 2.61
N GLY A 142 -0.32 -8.23 3.49
CA GLY A 142 -0.65 -7.15 4.43
C GLY A 142 0.52 -6.69 5.31
N ARG A 143 1.46 -7.59 5.65
CA ARG A 143 2.67 -7.21 6.40
C ARG A 143 3.69 -6.46 5.57
N ILE A 144 3.88 -6.90 4.33
CA ILE A 144 4.75 -6.20 3.39
C ILE A 144 4.16 -4.81 3.13
N LEU A 145 2.85 -4.69 2.95
CA LEU A 145 2.18 -3.40 2.78
C LEU A 145 2.35 -2.48 3.99
N HIS A 146 2.15 -3.00 5.19
CA HIS A 146 2.38 -2.25 6.43
C HIS A 146 3.82 -1.75 6.54
N TYR A 147 4.78 -2.56 6.09
CA TYR A 147 6.18 -2.15 6.06
C TYR A 147 6.42 -1.01 5.06
N ILE A 148 5.86 -1.12 3.84
CA ILE A 148 5.96 -0.08 2.80
C ILE A 148 5.41 1.25 3.31
N ASN A 149 4.20 1.24 3.90
CA ASN A 149 3.56 2.43 4.48
C ASN A 149 4.46 3.15 5.48
N ARG A 150 5.28 2.41 6.24
CA ARG A 150 6.21 3.00 7.22
C ARG A 150 7.52 3.52 6.64
N GLN A 151 7.87 3.15 5.41
CA GLN A 151 9.13 3.54 4.76
C GLN A 151 8.96 4.66 3.74
N VAL A 152 7.73 4.88 3.25
CA VAL A 152 7.45 5.84 2.19
C VAL A 152 6.56 6.94 2.75
N GLU A 153 6.92 8.19 2.48
CA GLU A 153 6.01 9.31 2.75
C GLU A 153 5.00 9.40 1.61
N THR A 154 3.72 9.35 1.96
CA THR A 154 2.62 9.41 1.01
C THR A 154 1.76 10.65 1.22
N PRO A 155 1.12 11.15 0.15
CA PRO A 155 0.23 12.30 0.27
C PRO A 155 -1.10 11.93 0.93
N ASP A 156 -1.83 12.94 1.40
CA ASP A 156 -3.09 12.80 2.16
C ASP A 156 -4.25 12.16 1.36
N TRP A 157 -4.06 11.93 0.06
CA TRP A 157 -5.04 11.25 -0.80
C TRP A 157 -4.69 9.77 -1.05
N LEU A 158 -3.57 9.26 -0.54
CA LEU A 158 -3.12 7.88 -0.74
C LEU A 158 -3.01 7.14 0.60
N TYR A 159 -3.78 6.07 0.75
CA TYR A 159 -3.93 5.32 2.00
C TYR A 159 -3.60 3.84 1.78
N PHE A 160 -2.83 3.25 2.69
CA PHE A 160 -2.52 1.82 2.67
C PHE A 160 -3.44 1.05 3.62
N ASP A 161 -4.29 0.20 3.05
CA ASP A 161 -5.14 -0.71 3.80
C ASP A 161 -4.51 -2.10 3.83
N SER A 162 -3.66 -2.31 4.84
CA SER A 162 -2.88 -3.53 5.02
C SER A 162 -3.72 -4.73 5.45
N GLU A 163 -4.88 -4.50 6.08
CA GLU A 163 -5.82 -5.55 6.48
C GLU A 163 -6.54 -6.14 5.27
N ASN A 164 -7.02 -5.30 4.35
CA ASN A 164 -7.70 -5.75 3.14
C ASN A 164 -6.76 -5.92 1.93
N GLU A 165 -5.45 -5.74 2.13
CA GLU A 165 -4.42 -5.92 1.10
C GLU A 165 -4.69 -5.05 -0.14
N GLN A 166 -4.99 -3.78 0.08
CA GLN A 166 -5.34 -2.83 -0.97
C GLN A 166 -4.78 -1.43 -0.70
N ILE A 167 -4.69 -0.62 -1.75
CA ILE A 167 -4.35 0.81 -1.66
C ILE A 167 -5.60 1.59 -2.04
N TYR A 168 -6.00 2.53 -1.20
CA TYR A 168 -7.12 3.43 -1.46
C TYR A 168 -6.58 4.78 -1.92
N LEU A 169 -7.06 5.24 -3.07
CA LEU A 169 -6.76 6.56 -3.61
C LEU A 169 -8.03 7.40 -3.53
N ALA A 170 -8.01 8.39 -2.65
CA ALA A 170 -9.01 9.44 -2.52
C ALA A 170 -8.84 10.46 -3.65
N VAL A 171 -9.02 10.00 -4.89
CA VAL A 171 -8.83 10.79 -6.11
C VAL A 171 -9.64 12.09 -6.08
N THR A 172 -10.85 12.03 -5.51
CA THR A 172 -11.74 13.18 -5.35
C THR A 172 -11.26 14.22 -4.35
N SER A 173 -10.31 13.87 -3.48
CA SER A 173 -9.69 14.75 -2.48
C SER A 173 -8.38 15.37 -2.96
N ILE A 174 -7.94 15.10 -4.20
CA ILE A 174 -6.73 15.73 -4.74
C ILE A 174 -7.00 17.22 -4.94
N GLU A 175 -6.29 18.05 -4.20
CA GLU A 175 -6.34 19.50 -4.34
C GLU A 175 -5.36 19.93 -5.44
N VAL A 176 -5.90 20.63 -6.44
CA VAL A 176 -5.11 21.27 -7.51
C VAL A 176 -5.30 22.78 -7.37
N ASP A 177 -4.24 23.55 -7.61
CA ASP A 177 -4.17 25.02 -7.46
C ASP A 177 -5.30 25.82 -8.16
N SER A 178 -6.12 25.18 -8.99
CA SER A 178 -7.20 25.79 -9.79
C SER A 178 -8.62 25.42 -9.33
N ASN A 179 -8.80 24.91 -8.10
CA ASN A 179 -10.10 24.44 -7.58
C ASN A 179 -10.76 23.40 -8.50
N LEU A 180 -9.95 22.63 -9.22
CA LEU A 180 -10.42 21.54 -10.08
C LEU A 180 -10.75 20.33 -9.20
N ARG A 181 -11.94 19.77 -9.40
CA ARG A 181 -12.32 18.47 -8.83
C ARG A 181 -12.03 17.38 -9.85
N PHE A 182 -11.39 16.31 -9.42
CA PHE A 182 -11.02 15.18 -10.27
C PHE A 182 -11.76 13.92 -9.82
N ARG A 183 -12.22 13.10 -10.78
CA ARG A 183 -12.80 11.79 -10.49
C ARG A 183 -12.49 10.80 -11.61
N VAL A 184 -12.41 9.52 -11.26
CA VAL A 184 -12.31 8.42 -12.22
C VAL A 184 -13.73 7.92 -12.54
N ASP A 185 -14.10 7.94 -13.82
CA ASP A 185 -15.40 7.42 -14.26
C ASP A 185 -15.30 5.98 -14.75
N ALA A 186 -14.19 5.64 -15.44
CA ALA A 186 -13.89 4.29 -15.88
C ALA A 186 -12.37 4.08 -15.92
N LEU A 187 -11.93 2.89 -15.54
CA LEU A 187 -10.54 2.45 -15.66
C LEU A 187 -10.56 0.95 -16.01
N ASP A 188 -10.88 0.66 -17.27
CA ASP A 188 -10.86 -0.69 -17.81
C ASP A 188 -9.60 -0.90 -18.66
N LEU A 189 -8.64 -1.63 -18.09
CA LEU A 189 -7.36 -1.92 -18.72
C LEU A 189 -7.48 -2.92 -19.88
N SER A 190 -8.55 -3.73 -19.91
CA SER A 190 -8.76 -4.74 -20.95
C SER A 190 -9.27 -4.14 -22.26
N THR A 191 -10.10 -3.10 -22.16
CA THR A 191 -10.69 -2.41 -23.31
C THR A 191 -10.02 -1.08 -23.64
N ASP A 192 -8.96 -0.70 -22.92
CA ASP A 192 -8.31 0.60 -23.02
C ASP A 192 -9.27 1.79 -22.75
N ALA A 193 -10.32 1.55 -21.94
CA ALA A 193 -11.35 2.53 -21.65
C ALA A 193 -11.03 3.23 -20.33
N ILE A 194 -10.27 4.31 -20.43
CA ILE A 194 -9.79 5.09 -19.30
C ILE A 194 -10.40 6.49 -19.39
N ILE A 195 -11.35 6.77 -18.50
CA ILE A 195 -12.18 7.96 -18.54
C ILE A 195 -12.08 8.70 -17.22
N PHE A 196 -11.65 9.95 -17.30
CA PHE A 196 -11.60 10.87 -16.18
C PHE A 196 -12.52 12.05 -16.42
N THR A 197 -13.13 12.54 -15.34
CA THR A 197 -13.93 13.77 -15.38
C THR A 197 -13.33 14.82 -14.45
N PHE A 198 -13.09 15.99 -15.01
CA PHE A 198 -12.69 17.19 -14.30
C PHE A 198 -13.90 18.10 -14.16
N THR A 199 -14.18 18.58 -12.95
CA THR A 199 -15.24 19.56 -12.71
C THR A 199 -14.63 20.86 -12.19
N VAL A 200 -14.92 21.96 -12.87
CA VAL A 200 -14.67 23.31 -12.36
C VAL A 200 -15.96 23.78 -11.66
N PRO A 201 -15.98 23.85 -10.31
CA PRO A 201 -17.15 24.29 -9.57
C PRO A 201 -17.53 25.71 -9.96
N LYS A 202 -18.84 26.00 -10.02
CA LYS A 202 -19.33 27.35 -10.34
C LYS A 202 -19.04 28.38 -9.23
N SER A 203 -18.64 27.94 -8.04
CA SER A 203 -18.45 28.78 -6.86
C SER A 203 -16.97 28.95 -6.52
N GLY A 204 -16.31 29.86 -7.23
CA GLY A 204 -15.00 30.42 -6.90
C GLY A 204 -15.05 31.92 -6.59
N VAL A 205 -16.16 32.41 -6.03
CA VAL A 205 -16.27 33.78 -5.50
C VAL A 205 -16.63 33.68 -4.02
N ASP A 206 -15.64 33.91 -3.17
CA ASP A 206 -15.63 34.14 -1.72
C ASP A 206 -16.95 33.94 -0.95
N GLN A 207 -16.98 32.93 -0.08
CA GLN A 207 -17.91 32.88 1.06
C GLN A 207 -17.36 33.59 2.32
N ASP A 208 -16.31 34.41 2.20
CA ASP A 208 -15.77 35.21 3.32
C ASP A 208 -16.22 36.69 3.30
N ALA A 209 -17.08 37.08 2.36
CA ALA A 209 -17.54 38.47 2.20
C ALA A 209 -18.93 38.78 2.80
N THR A 210 -19.45 37.97 3.73
CA THR A 210 -20.73 38.27 4.42
C THR A 210 -20.59 38.37 5.94
N SER A 211 -19.57 39.07 6.41
CA SER A 211 -19.50 39.60 7.78
C SER A 211 -19.29 41.12 7.78
N PHE A 212 -20.14 41.83 7.06
CA PHE A 212 -20.34 43.28 7.24
C PHE A 212 -21.82 43.62 7.02
N ASP A 213 -22.71 43.08 7.87
CA ASP A 213 -23.90 43.83 8.33
C ASP A 213 -24.61 43.08 9.47
N ASN A 214 -24.36 43.51 10.70
CA ASN A 214 -25.33 43.69 11.80
C ASN A 214 -24.62 44.06 13.11
#